data_AF-A0A7S0A8E6-F1
#
_entry.id   AF-A0A7S0A8E6-F1
#
_cell.length_a   1.000
_cell.length_b   1.000
_cell.length_c   1.000
_cell.angle_alpha   90.00
_cell.angle_beta   90.00
_cell.angle_gamma   90.00
#
_symmetry.space_group_name_H-M   'P 1'
#
loop_
_entity.id
_entity.type
_entity.pdbx_description
1 polymer ?
#
loop_
_entity_poly.entity_id
_entity_poly.type
_entity_poly.pdbx_seq_one_letter_code
_entity_poly.pdbx_strand_id
1 'polypeptide(L)'
;MRHTGDPPSAGVRLWDKDVLRQWTDFFIREARAANASTQRFPYLNAGQFLGNAQNIIKLLELVRFDITEDDQMLFSEAMWHASAGRGELRFVLDYDQEIVSSAGWRGPELCPFSSRQPYCTYALEQQGDGRQAFRDTLTNRVPALIHTQNKFWTCYN
;
A
#
# COMPACT_ATOMS: atom_id res chain seq x y z
N MET A 1 -1.27 -22.52 -4.93
CA MET A 1 -0.36 -22.73 -6.09
C MET A 1 0.79 -21.73 -5.95
N ARG A 2 2.04 -22.20 -5.90
CA ARG A 2 3.24 -21.34 -5.83
C ARG A 2 3.58 -20.84 -7.24
N HIS A 3 4.00 -19.58 -7.38
CA HIS A 3 4.49 -19.04 -8.64
C HIS A 3 5.87 -19.61 -8.99
N THR A 4 6.03 -20.09 -10.22
CA THR A 4 7.31 -20.60 -10.74
C THR A 4 7.91 -19.73 -11.85
N GLY A 5 7.37 -18.53 -12.12
CA GLY A 5 7.85 -17.63 -13.18
C GLY A 5 8.61 -16.40 -12.69
N ASP A 6 9.22 -15.69 -13.65
CA ASP A 6 9.83 -14.36 -13.50
C ASP A 6 8.76 -13.29 -13.20
N PRO A 7 9.11 -12.14 -12.60
CA PRO A 7 8.15 -11.08 -12.33
C PRO A 7 7.57 -10.51 -13.63
N PRO A 8 6.36 -9.94 -13.62
CA PRO A 8 5.69 -9.44 -14.83
C PRO A 8 6.49 -8.39 -15.61
N SER A 9 7.42 -7.70 -14.94
CA SER A 9 8.30 -6.65 -15.46
C SER A 9 9.58 -7.16 -16.15
N ALA A 10 9.89 -8.47 -16.10
CA ALA A 10 11.17 -9.00 -16.58
C ALA A 10 11.38 -8.75 -18.10
N GLY A 11 12.05 -7.64 -18.43
CA GLY A 11 12.42 -7.26 -19.80
C GLY A 11 11.31 -6.61 -20.66
N VAL A 12 10.20 -6.16 -20.06
CA VAL A 12 9.01 -5.67 -20.79
C VAL A 12 8.55 -4.31 -20.24
N ARG A 13 7.85 -3.50 -21.06
CA ARG A 13 7.37 -2.18 -20.61
C ARG A 13 6.17 -2.33 -19.69
N LEU A 14 6.15 -1.59 -18.59
CA LEU A 14 5.10 -1.64 -17.56
C LEU A 14 3.70 -1.26 -18.07
N TRP A 15 3.62 -0.47 -19.16
CA TRP A 15 2.38 -0.06 -19.80
C TRP A 15 1.81 -1.10 -20.77
N ASP A 16 2.52 -2.21 -21.00
CA ASP A 16 1.99 -3.29 -21.82
C ASP A 16 0.81 -3.94 -21.10
N LYS A 17 -0.32 -4.06 -21.82
CA LYS A 17 -1.59 -4.50 -21.23
C LYS A 17 -1.49 -5.85 -20.52
N ASP A 18 -0.69 -6.76 -21.06
CA ASP A 18 -0.48 -8.08 -20.47
C ASP A 18 0.35 -8.03 -19.18
N VAL A 19 1.31 -7.11 -19.08
CA VAL A 19 2.10 -6.87 -17.86
C VAL A 19 1.22 -6.26 -16.78
N LEU A 20 0.44 -5.24 -17.13
CA LEU A 20 -0.52 -4.63 -16.21
C LEU A 20 -1.54 -5.64 -15.67
N ARG A 21 -2.06 -6.52 -16.54
CA ARG A 21 -2.99 -7.58 -16.13
C ARG A 21 -2.32 -8.55 -15.15
N GLN A 22 -1.09 -8.99 -15.43
CA GLN A 22 -0.36 -9.89 -14.53
C GLN A 22 -0.12 -9.30 -13.14
N TRP A 23 0.25 -8.02 -13.06
CA TRP A 23 0.35 -7.31 -11.78
C TRP A 23 -0.99 -7.21 -11.06
N THR A 24 -2.04 -6.87 -11.80
CA THR A 24 -3.40 -6.77 -11.23
C THR A 24 -3.86 -8.12 -10.67
N ASP A 25 -3.67 -9.19 -11.43
CA ASP A 25 -4.03 -10.56 -11.03
C ASP A 25 -3.20 -11.03 -9.84
N PHE A 26 -1.93 -10.63 -9.75
CA PHE A 26 -1.09 -10.85 -8.58
C PHE A 26 -1.70 -10.27 -7.31
N PHE A 27 -1.92 -8.95 -7.29
CA PHE A 27 -2.42 -8.26 -6.11
C PHE A 27 -3.83 -8.69 -5.72
N ILE A 28 -4.72 -8.94 -6.69
CA ILE A 28 -6.05 -9.49 -6.42
C ILE A 28 -5.96 -10.87 -5.76
N ARG A 29 -5.03 -11.72 -6.19
CA ARG A 29 -4.85 -13.04 -5.59
C ARG A 29 -4.30 -12.94 -4.16
N GLU A 30 -3.30 -12.09 -3.92
CA GLU A 30 -2.78 -11.88 -2.56
C GLU A 30 -3.88 -11.35 -1.63
N ALA A 31 -4.70 -10.40 -2.10
CA ALA A 31 -5.85 -9.90 -1.33
C ALA A 31 -6.88 -10.99 -1.04
N ARG A 32 -7.21 -11.85 -2.02
CA ARG A 32 -8.10 -13.01 -1.80
C ARG A 32 -7.52 -13.98 -0.77
N ALA A 33 -6.22 -14.27 -0.84
CA ALA A 33 -5.56 -15.15 0.13
C ALA A 33 -5.58 -14.58 1.56
N ALA A 34 -5.64 -13.25 1.70
CA ALA A 34 -5.79 -12.54 2.96
C ALA A 34 -7.26 -12.26 3.36
N ASN A 35 -8.26 -12.79 2.65
CA ASN A 35 -9.69 -12.48 2.83
C ASN A 35 -10.06 -10.98 2.65
N ALA A 36 -9.28 -10.23 1.87
CA ALA A 36 -9.44 -8.80 1.60
C ALA A 36 -9.98 -8.51 0.17
N SER A 37 -10.78 -9.43 -0.39
CA SER A 37 -11.19 -9.36 -1.81
C SER A 37 -12.13 -8.19 -2.17
N THR A 38 -12.68 -7.51 -1.17
CA THR A 38 -13.56 -6.35 -1.34
C THR A 38 -12.80 -5.02 -1.38
N GLN A 39 -11.48 -5.03 -1.16
CA GLN A 39 -10.69 -3.80 -1.16
C GLN A 39 -10.57 -3.21 -2.56
N ARG A 40 -10.93 -1.93 -2.70
CA ARG A 40 -10.90 -1.19 -3.98
C ARG A 40 -9.48 -1.03 -4.52
N PHE A 41 -8.48 -1.00 -3.63
CA PHE A 41 -7.07 -0.84 -3.95
C PHE A 41 -6.23 -1.91 -3.23
N PRO A 42 -6.19 -3.15 -3.73
CA PRO A 42 -5.46 -4.26 -3.10
C PRO A 42 -3.94 -4.22 -3.37
N TYR A 43 -3.39 -3.05 -3.65
CA TYR A 43 -2.02 -2.86 -4.13
C TYR A 43 -1.11 -2.46 -2.98
N LEU A 44 0.16 -2.87 -3.05
CA LEU A 44 1.21 -2.39 -2.15
C LEU A 44 1.35 -0.86 -2.30
N ASN A 45 1.69 -0.16 -1.22
CA ASN A 45 2.17 1.22 -1.25
C ASN A 45 3.62 1.24 -0.76
N ALA A 46 4.56 1.69 -1.59
CA ALA A 46 5.98 1.72 -1.25
C ALA A 46 6.38 2.83 -0.26
N GLY A 47 5.47 3.77 0.02
CA GLY A 47 5.77 4.89 0.92
C GLY A 47 5.84 4.51 2.39
N GLN A 48 5.33 3.34 2.80
CA GLN A 48 5.29 2.92 4.20
C GLN A 48 5.57 1.42 4.36
N PHE A 49 6.51 1.09 5.24
CA PHE A 49 6.77 -0.28 5.68
C PHE A 49 6.88 -0.33 7.19
N LEU A 50 6.30 -1.36 7.79
CA LEU A 50 6.43 -1.65 9.21
C LEU A 50 6.94 -3.08 9.38
N GLY A 51 7.90 -3.25 10.28
CA GLY A 51 8.52 -4.54 10.57
C GLY A 51 9.62 -4.39 11.60
N ASN A 52 10.17 -5.53 12.04
CA ASN A 52 11.37 -5.48 12.86
C ASN A 52 12.56 -4.96 12.03
N ALA A 53 13.56 -4.38 12.71
CA ALA A 53 14.71 -3.76 12.06
C ALA A 53 15.45 -4.73 11.11
N GLN A 54 15.59 -5.99 11.48
CA GLN A 54 16.28 -7.00 10.66
C GLN A 54 15.57 -7.24 9.33
N ASN A 55 14.24 -7.33 9.33
CA ASN A 55 13.46 -7.52 8.11
C ASN A 55 13.48 -6.28 7.22
N ILE A 56 13.44 -5.09 7.81
CA ILE A 56 13.56 -3.83 7.03
C ILE A 56 14.94 -3.72 6.40
N ILE A 57 16.02 -4.04 7.13
CA ILE A 57 17.38 -4.06 6.57
C ILE A 57 17.46 -5.05 5.40
N LYS A 58 16.99 -6.29 5.60
CA LYS A 58 16.97 -7.30 4.52
C LYS A 58 16.17 -6.86 3.30
N LEU A 59 15.04 -6.17 3.51
CA LEU A 59 14.23 -5.62 2.42
C LEU A 59 15.00 -4.59 1.61
N LEU A 60 15.67 -3.64 2.28
CA LEU A 60 16.48 -2.60 1.63
C LEU A 60 17.69 -3.21 0.90
N GLU A 61 18.32 -4.23 1.49
CA GLU A 61 19.44 -4.96 0.88
C GLU A 61 19.04 -5.80 -0.33
N LEU A 62 17.78 -6.27 -0.38
CA LEU A 62 17.22 -7.02 -1.50
C LEU A 62 16.91 -6.09 -2.67
N VAL A 63 16.31 -4.94 -2.38
CA VAL A 63 15.79 -4.02 -3.41
C VAL A 63 16.88 -3.16 -4.04
N ARG A 64 17.90 -2.73 -3.28
CA ARG A 64 19.05 -1.92 -3.76
C ARG A 64 18.68 -0.91 -4.86
N PHE A 65 17.80 0.02 -4.54
CA PHE A 65 17.30 1.01 -5.49
C PHE A 65 18.38 2.03 -5.90
N ASP A 66 18.44 2.34 -7.19
CA ASP A 66 18.97 3.60 -7.69
C ASP A 66 17.88 4.70 -7.55
N ILE A 67 18.28 5.96 -7.39
CA ILE A 67 17.34 7.08 -7.24
C ILE A 67 16.45 7.29 -8.48
N THR A 68 16.82 6.73 -9.62
CA THR A 68 16.06 6.82 -10.88
C THR A 68 15.01 5.73 -11.04
N GLU A 69 15.00 4.73 -10.16
CA GLU A 69 14.07 3.61 -10.23
C GLU A 69 12.77 3.89 -9.46
N ASP A 70 11.69 3.28 -9.93
CA ASP A 70 10.37 3.37 -9.29
C ASP A 70 10.33 2.40 -8.08
N ASP A 71 10.31 2.97 -6.88
CA ASP A 71 10.31 2.23 -5.62
C ASP A 71 9.09 1.29 -5.50
N GLN A 72 7.92 1.78 -5.91
CA GLN A 72 6.68 1.03 -5.97
C GLN A 72 6.81 -0.26 -6.80
N MET A 73 7.46 -0.21 -7.96
CA MET A 73 7.76 -1.37 -8.78
C MET A 73 8.72 -2.34 -8.08
N LEU A 74 9.86 -1.83 -7.59
CA LEU A 74 10.88 -2.68 -6.97
C LEU A 74 10.35 -3.44 -5.74
N PHE A 75 9.58 -2.77 -4.88
CA PHE A 75 8.96 -3.43 -3.72
C PHE A 75 7.84 -4.40 -4.10
N SER A 76 7.10 -4.11 -5.18
CA SER A 76 6.13 -5.06 -5.73
C SER A 76 6.80 -6.33 -6.26
N GLU A 77 7.98 -6.21 -6.88
CA GLU A 77 8.79 -7.33 -7.34
C GLU A 77 9.36 -8.15 -6.19
N ALA A 78 9.89 -7.49 -5.15
CA ALA A 78 10.30 -8.16 -3.92
C ALA A 78 9.15 -8.96 -3.29
N MET A 79 7.94 -8.38 -3.25
CA MET A 79 6.75 -9.07 -2.76
C MET A 79 6.37 -10.27 -3.64
N TRP A 80 6.45 -10.14 -4.97
CA TRP A 80 6.19 -11.24 -5.90
C TRP A 80 7.08 -12.45 -5.61
N HIS A 81 8.40 -12.22 -5.48
CA HIS A 81 9.35 -13.29 -5.19
C HIS A 81 9.10 -13.92 -3.81
N ALA A 82 8.82 -13.12 -2.79
CA ALA A 82 8.46 -13.62 -1.47
C ALA A 82 7.21 -14.51 -1.51
N SER A 83 6.13 -14.08 -2.19
CA SER A 83 4.89 -14.87 -2.35
C SER A 83 5.09 -16.14 -3.19
N ALA A 84 6.09 -16.17 -4.08
CA ALA A 84 6.50 -17.38 -4.79
C ALA A 84 7.26 -18.39 -3.89
N GLY A 85 7.53 -18.04 -2.64
CA GLY A 85 8.37 -18.81 -1.73
C GLY A 85 9.87 -18.67 -2.03
N ARG A 86 10.25 -17.63 -2.78
CA ARG A 86 11.63 -17.29 -3.12
C ARG A 86 12.06 -16.11 -2.23
N GLY A 87 12.58 -16.40 -1.04
CA GLY A 87 13.11 -15.38 -0.13
C GLY A 87 12.81 -15.66 1.35
N GLU A 88 13.50 -14.93 2.22
CA GLU A 88 13.32 -15.00 3.68
C GLU A 88 12.27 -14.02 4.21
N LEU A 89 11.85 -13.06 3.39
CA LEU A 89 10.87 -12.05 3.75
C LEU A 89 9.45 -12.56 3.54
N ARG A 90 8.54 -12.07 4.36
CA ARG A 90 7.09 -12.24 4.19
C ARG A 90 6.45 -10.87 4.20
N PHE A 91 5.60 -10.63 3.22
CA PHE A 91 4.83 -9.40 3.11
C PHE A 91 3.41 -9.65 3.58
N VAL A 92 2.88 -8.67 4.32
CA VAL A 92 1.47 -8.59 4.68
C VAL A 92 1.05 -7.15 4.37
N LEU A 93 0.01 -6.99 3.57
CA LEU A 93 -0.55 -5.67 3.30
C LEU A 93 -1.62 -5.34 4.33
N ASP A 94 -1.60 -4.11 4.84
CA ASP A 94 -2.62 -3.57 5.74
C ASP A 94 -3.85 -3.14 4.93
N TYR A 95 -4.55 -4.13 4.40
CA TYR A 95 -5.67 -3.95 3.47
C TYR A 95 -6.80 -3.07 4.01
N ASP A 96 -7.08 -3.18 5.30
CA ASP A 96 -8.13 -2.42 5.99
C ASP A 96 -7.62 -1.10 6.57
N GLN A 97 -6.33 -0.79 6.40
CA GLN A 97 -5.66 0.38 6.98
C GLN A 97 -5.85 0.48 8.50
N GLU A 98 -5.74 -0.67 9.18
CA GLU A 98 -5.88 -0.75 10.65
C GLU A 98 -4.66 -0.22 11.38
N ILE A 99 -3.48 -0.28 10.76
CA ILE A 99 -2.21 0.15 11.34
C ILE A 99 -1.79 1.49 10.75
N VAL A 100 -1.71 1.57 9.42
CA VAL A 100 -1.34 2.76 8.69
C VAL A 100 -2.45 3.16 7.74
N SER A 101 -2.92 4.39 7.93
CA SER A 101 -3.90 5.00 7.04
C SER A 101 -3.25 6.06 6.18
N SER A 102 -3.53 6.04 4.87
CA SER A 102 -3.09 7.09 3.96
C SER A 102 -4.24 7.78 3.23
N ALA A 103 -4.19 9.12 3.20
CA ALA A 103 -5.16 9.94 2.48
C ALA A 103 -4.96 9.91 0.96
N GLY A 104 -3.70 9.77 0.51
CA GLY A 104 -3.37 9.64 -0.90
C GLY A 104 -3.69 8.23 -1.39
N TRP A 105 -4.28 8.13 -2.58
CA TRP A 105 -4.54 6.87 -3.30
C TRP A 105 -5.81 6.09 -2.97
N ARG A 106 -6.89 6.77 -2.55
CA ARG A 106 -8.21 6.15 -2.39
C ARG A 106 -9.13 6.29 -3.63
N GLY A 107 -8.53 6.52 -4.79
CA GLY A 107 -9.22 6.56 -6.08
C GLY A 107 -9.40 7.98 -6.66
N PRO A 108 -9.96 8.08 -7.88
CA PRO A 108 -10.09 9.35 -8.62
C PRO A 108 -10.95 10.38 -7.89
N GLU A 109 -11.87 9.94 -7.04
CA GLU A 109 -12.66 10.81 -6.17
C GLU A 109 -11.73 11.60 -5.23
N LEU A 110 -10.74 10.94 -4.61
CA LEU A 110 -9.82 11.46 -3.59
C LEU A 110 -8.47 11.93 -4.16
N CYS A 111 -8.35 11.97 -5.49
CA CYS A 111 -7.17 12.48 -6.15
C CYS A 111 -7.04 13.99 -5.90
N PRO A 112 -5.87 14.52 -5.47
CA PRO A 112 -5.67 15.97 -5.30
C PRO A 112 -5.80 16.75 -6.61
N PHE A 113 -5.76 16.07 -7.76
CA PHE A 113 -6.02 16.64 -9.09
C PHE A 113 -7.48 16.45 -9.55
N SER A 114 -8.35 15.91 -8.69
CA SER A 114 -9.79 15.84 -8.94
C SER A 114 -10.39 17.23 -8.92
N SER A 115 -11.42 17.45 -9.75
CA SER A 115 -12.19 18.70 -9.74
C SER A 115 -13.16 18.80 -8.54
N ARG A 116 -13.28 17.73 -7.74
CA ARG A 116 -14.10 17.70 -6.53
C ARG A 116 -13.34 18.30 -5.35
N GLN A 117 -14.06 18.93 -4.41
CA GLN A 117 -13.42 19.43 -3.20
C GLN A 117 -12.71 18.30 -2.45
N PRO A 118 -11.49 18.55 -1.94
CA PRO A 118 -10.78 17.57 -1.14
C PRO A 118 -11.55 17.30 0.14
N TYR A 119 -11.91 16.05 0.37
CA TYR A 119 -12.59 15.61 1.58
C TYR A 119 -11.54 15.27 2.64
N CYS A 120 -11.73 15.80 3.85
CA CYS A 120 -10.93 15.41 5.01
C CYS A 120 -11.35 14.00 5.44
N THR A 121 -10.46 13.03 5.31
CA THR A 121 -10.75 11.62 5.59
C THR A 121 -10.48 11.24 7.04
N TYR A 122 -10.15 12.21 7.89
CA TYR A 122 -9.85 12.00 9.31
C TYR A 122 -10.69 12.92 10.17
N ALA A 123 -11.21 12.39 11.27
CA ALA A 123 -11.92 13.13 12.30
C ALA A 123 -11.29 12.87 13.66
N LEU A 124 -11.05 13.93 14.44
CA LEU A 124 -10.62 13.79 15.83
C LEU A 124 -11.82 13.37 16.68
N GLU A 125 -11.68 12.26 17.40
CA GLU A 125 -12.72 11.72 18.27
C GLU A 125 -12.24 11.56 19.71
N GLN A 126 -13.15 11.79 20.65
CA GLN A 126 -12.96 11.45 22.05
C GLN A 126 -13.28 9.97 22.25
N GLN A 127 -12.32 9.24 22.80
CA GLN A 127 -12.49 7.85 23.22
C GLN A 127 -13.17 7.81 24.59
N GLY A 128 -13.78 6.67 24.95
CA GLY A 128 -14.52 6.51 26.20
C GLY A 128 -13.67 6.67 27.48
N ASP A 129 -12.35 6.66 27.36
CA ASP A 129 -11.38 6.88 28.45
C ASP A 129 -10.82 8.32 28.48
N GLY A 130 -11.37 9.23 27.67
CA GLY A 130 -10.94 10.63 27.59
C GLY A 130 -9.72 10.88 26.72
N ARG A 131 -9.15 9.85 26.07
CA ARG A 131 -8.09 10.04 25.07
C ARG A 131 -8.68 10.55 23.76
N GLN A 132 -7.90 11.31 23.01
CA GLN A 132 -8.23 11.70 21.65
C GLN A 132 -7.52 10.78 20.65
N ALA A 133 -8.24 10.40 19.60
CA ALA A 133 -7.66 9.66 18.49
C ALA A 133 -8.29 10.10 17.18
N PHE A 134 -7.53 10.00 16.10
CA PHE A 134 -8.06 10.25 14.76
C PHE A 134 -8.72 8.98 14.22
N ARG A 135 -10.00 9.08 13.85
CA ARG A 135 -10.70 8.07 13.08
C ARG A 135 -10.57 8.38 11.60
N ASP A 136 -10.25 7.38 10.81
CA ASP A 136 -10.45 7.39 9.37
C ASP A 136 -11.94 7.24 9.05
N THR A 137 -12.54 8.27 8.46
CA THR A 137 -13.98 8.33 8.20
C THR A 137 -14.44 7.42 7.06
N LEU A 138 -13.52 6.91 6.24
CA LEU A 138 -13.84 6.02 5.12
C LEU A 138 -13.75 4.55 5.51
N THR A 139 -12.72 4.17 6.28
CA THR A 139 -12.55 2.79 6.76
C THR A 139 -13.21 2.55 8.12
N ASN A 140 -13.63 3.62 8.79
CA ASN A 140 -14.13 3.61 10.16
C ASN A 140 -13.12 3.00 11.17
N ARG A 141 -11.82 3.09 10.86
CA ARG A 141 -10.73 2.59 11.72
C ARG A 141 -10.04 3.72 12.46
N VAL A 142 -9.37 3.38 13.54
CA VAL A 142 -8.50 4.30 14.30
C VAL A 142 -7.07 3.81 14.11
N PRO A 143 -6.38 4.24 13.04
CA PRO A 143 -5.05 3.77 12.71
C PRO A 143 -4.02 4.21 13.76
N ALA A 144 -2.99 3.41 13.96
CA ALA A 144 -1.87 3.77 14.84
C ALA A 144 -1.03 4.92 14.25
N LEU A 145 -0.93 4.98 12.92
CA LEU A 145 -0.20 6.02 12.20
C LEU A 145 -1.02 6.56 11.03
N ILE A 146 -1.09 7.88 10.93
CA ILE A 146 -1.68 8.56 9.77
C ILE A 146 -0.56 9.12 8.92
N HIS A 147 -0.56 8.75 7.65
CA HIS A 147 0.37 9.31 6.68
C HIS A 147 -0.35 10.18 5.65
N THR A 148 -0.04 11.47 5.69
CA THR A 148 -0.74 12.52 4.96
C THR A 148 -0.04 12.80 3.64
N GLN A 149 -0.09 11.84 2.71
CA GLN A 149 0.40 12.10 1.34
C GLN A 149 -0.51 13.12 0.69
N ASN A 150 0.10 14.21 0.23
CA ASN A 150 -0.54 15.40 -0.32
C ASN A 150 -1.05 16.40 0.72
N LYS A 151 -0.71 17.65 0.44
CA LYS A 151 -0.87 18.87 1.23
C LYS A 151 -2.34 19.26 1.45
N PHE A 152 -3.15 18.41 2.08
CA PHE A 152 -4.50 18.76 2.51
C PHE A 152 -4.48 19.62 3.79
N TRP A 153 -3.67 20.69 3.80
CA TRP A 153 -3.49 21.57 4.96
C TRP A 153 -4.81 22.15 5.47
N THR A 154 -5.77 22.36 4.57
CA THR A 154 -7.14 22.81 4.92
C THR A 154 -7.88 21.84 5.84
N CYS A 155 -7.47 20.58 5.92
CA CYS A 155 -8.03 19.58 6.83
C CYS A 155 -7.37 19.55 8.22
N TYR A 156 -6.32 20.33 8.43
CA TYR A 156 -5.54 20.38 9.68
C TYR A 156 -5.53 21.78 10.32
N ASN A 157 -6.28 22.74 9.76
CA ASN A 157 -6.58 24.04 10.37
C ASN A 157 -7.90 23.96 11.14
#